data_AF-A0A9W4IZK8-F1
#
_entry.id   AF-A0A9W4IZK8-F1
#
_cell.length_a   1.000
_cell.length_b   1.000
_cell.length_c   1.000
_cell.angle_alpha   90.00
_cell.angle_beta   90.00
_cell.angle_gamma   90.00
#
_symmetry.space_group_name_H-M   'P 1'
#
loop_
_entity.id
_entity.type
_entity.pdbx_description
1 polymer ?
#
loop_
_entity_poly.entity_id
_entity_poly.type
_entity_poly.pdbx_seq_one_letter_code
_entity_poly.pdbx_strand_id
1 'polypeptide(L)' 'MSQLLTPRQAEELHKGIIAYLTSVNLHHSSAALREELGDSVTVDDTTLKKYEGLLEKKWTSVVRLQKKVCVLCEDRGQ' A
#
# COMPACT_ATOMS: atom_id res chain seq x y z
N MET A 1 -0.36 -13.21 15.90
CA MET A 1 -0.64 -11.80 15.54
C MET A 1 -1.98 -11.78 14.84
N SER A 2 -3.04 -11.23 15.45
CA SER A 2 -4.32 -11.05 14.77
C SER A 2 -4.12 -10.07 13.61
N GLN A 3 -4.28 -10.55 12.38
CA GLN A 3 -4.25 -9.69 11.20
C GLN A 3 -5.40 -8.69 11.31
N LEU A 4 -5.06 -7.41 11.53
CA LEU A 4 -6.01 -6.30 11.54
C LEU A 4 -6.66 -6.09 10.17
N LEU A 5 -5.99 -6.55 9.12
CA LEU A 5 -6.44 -6.47 7.75
C LEU A 5 -7.27 -7.70 7.40
N THR A 6 -8.42 -7.48 6.76
CA THR A 6 -9.15 -8.56 6.12
C THR A 6 -8.29 -9.19 5.01
N PRO A 7 -8.53 -10.46 4.63
CA PRO A 7 -7.75 -11.13 3.59
C PRO A 7 -7.66 -10.33 2.28
N ARG A 8 -8.76 -9.68 1.89
CA ARG A 8 -8.84 -8.83 0.70
C ARG A 8 -8.01 -7.54 0.83
N GLN A 9 -7.99 -6.92 2.01
CA GLN A 9 -7.16 -5.74 2.27
C GLN A 9 -5.67 -6.09 2.29
N ALA A 10 -5.31 -7.24 2.86
CA ALA A 10 -3.94 -7.73 2.84
C ALA A 10 -3.47 -8.00 1.40
N GLU A 11 -4.30 -8.63 0.57
CA GLU A 11 -4.00 -8.87 -0.85
C GLU A 11 -3.78 -7.57 -1.63
N GLU A 12 -4.65 -6.56 -1.46
CA GLU A 12 -4.48 -5.25 -2.10
C GLU A 12 -3.22 -4.53 -1.62
N LEU A 13 -2.88 -4.64 -0.34
CA LEU A 13 -1.65 -4.09 0.22
C LEU A 13 -0.41 -4.74 -0.40
N HIS A 14 -0.39 -6.07 -0.47
CA HIS A 14 0.71 -6.82 -1.08
C HIS A 14 0.92 -6.44 -2.56
N LYS A 15 -0.17 -6.32 -3.34
CA LYS A 15 -0.13 -5.82 -4.72
C LYS A 15 0.47 -4.43 -4.82
N GLY A 16 0.07 -3.52 -3.92
CA GLY A 16 0.61 -2.16 -3.84
C GLY A 16 2.10 -2.11 -3.47
N ILE A 17 2.55 -2.96 -2.55
CA ILE A 17 3.96 -3.03 -2.14
C ILE A 17 4.83 -3.55 -3.29
N ILE A 18 4.42 -4.62 -3.96
CA ILE A 18 5.17 -5.20 -5.10
C ILE A 18 5.25 -4.18 -6.24
N ALA A 19 4.15 -3.47 -6.55
CA ALA A 19 4.14 -2.41 -7.55
C ALA A 19 5.08 -1.27 -7.18
N TYR A 20 5.07 -0.82 -5.93
CA TYR A 20 5.96 0.23 -5.44
C TYR A 20 7.44 -0.17 -5.51
N LEU A 21 7.80 -1.35 -5.00
CA LEU A 21 9.17 -1.86 -5.06
C LEU A 21 9.66 -1.96 -6.50
N THR A 22 8.78 -2.37 -7.42
CA THR A 22 9.11 -2.44 -8.85
C THR A 22 9.30 -1.03 -9.45
N SER A 23 8.47 -0.04 -9.09
CA SER A 23 8.63 1.34 -9.59
C SER A 23 9.88 2.05 -9.06
N VAL A 24 10.40 1.65 -7.90
CA VAL A 24 11.67 2.17 -7.37
C VAL A 24 12.89 1.31 -7.75
N ASN A 25 12.75 0.41 -8.74
CA ASN A 25 13.80 -0.50 -9.23
C ASN A 25 14.34 -1.50 -8.20
N LEU A 26 13.60 -1.78 -7.12
CA LEU A 26 13.94 -2.79 -6.10
C LEU A 26 13.41 -4.18 -6.49
N HIS A 27 13.81 -4.67 -7.67
CA HIS A 27 13.31 -5.92 -8.24
C HIS A 27 13.63 -7.17 -7.42
N HIS A 28 14.76 -7.18 -6.71
CA HIS A 28 15.14 -8.32 -5.86
C HIS A 28 14.20 -8.48 -4.66
N SER A 29 13.85 -7.36 -4.03
CA SER A 29 12.89 -7.33 -2.91
C SER A 29 11.48 -7.64 -3.38
N SER A 30 11.07 -7.17 -4.56
CA SER A 30 9.75 -7.50 -5.10
C SER A 30 9.64 -8.98 -5.50
N ALA A 31 10.71 -9.59 -5.99
CA ALA A 31 10.76 -11.02 -6.30
C ALA A 31 10.70 -11.89 -5.03
N ALA A 32 11.50 -11.59 -4.01
CA ALA A 32 11.48 -12.31 -2.74
C ALA A 32 10.10 -12.26 -2.08
N LEU A 33 9.44 -11.09 -2.08
CA LEU A 33 8.09 -10.95 -1.54
C LEU A 33 7.05 -11.76 -2.33
N ARG A 34 7.18 -11.85 -3.66
CA ARG A 34 6.29 -12.69 -4.48
C ARG A 34 6.49 -14.17 -4.18
N GLU A 35 7.72 -14.60 -3.96
CA GLU A 35 8.04 -15.99 -3.58
C GLU A 35 7.47 -16.35 -2.21
N GLU A 36 7.63 -15.47 -1.21
CA GLU A 36 7.08 -15.67 0.14
C GLU A 36 5.54 -15.67 0.16
N LEU A 37 4.91 -14.89 -0.73
CA LEU A 37 3.45 -14.85 -0.87
C LEU A 37 2.89 -16.06 -1.64
N GLY A 38 3.70 -16.69 -2.50
CA GLY A 38 3.26 -17.82 -3.33
C GLY A 38 1.96 -17.53 -4.10
N ASP A 39 1.04 -18.50 -4.09
CA ASP A 39 -0.26 -18.41 -4.77
C ASP A 39 -1.30 -17.51 -4.06
N SER A 40 -0.96 -16.94 -2.90
CA SER A 40 -1.91 -16.11 -2.15
C SER A 40 -2.21 -14.77 -2.82
N VAL A 41 -1.33 -14.32 -3.72
CA VAL A 41 -1.48 -13.04 -4.43
C VAL A 41 -1.03 -13.18 -5.88
N THR A 42 -2.00 -13.17 -6.79
CA THR A 42 -1.72 -13.06 -8.22
C THR A 42 -1.41 -11.61 -8.59
N VAL A 43 -0.14 -11.34 -8.88
CA VAL A 43 0.32 -10.04 -9.36
C VAL A 43 0.73 -10.18 -10.81
N ASP A 44 -0.13 -9.71 -11.71
CA ASP A 44 0.13 -9.63 -13.15
C ASP A 44 0.69 -8.24 -13.52
N ASP A 45 1.35 -8.11 -14.68
CA ASP A 45 1.90 -6.85 -15.18
C ASP A 45 0.83 -5.76 -15.33
N THR A 46 -0.39 -6.17 -15.69
CA THR A 46 -1.57 -5.29 -15.73
C THR A 46 -1.90 -4.72 -14.34
N THR A 47 -1.72 -5.54 -13.30
CA THR A 47 -1.91 -5.16 -11.90
C THR A 47 -0.79 -4.25 -11.44
N LEU A 48 0.47 -4.53 -11.79
CA LEU A 48 1.59 -3.65 -11.46
C LEU A 48 1.38 -2.23 -11.98
N LYS A 49 0.99 -2.09 -13.26
CA LYS A 49 0.67 -0.79 -13.86
C LYS A 49 -0.52 -0.09 -13.19
N LYS A 50 -1.55 -0.83 -12.79
CA LYS A 50 -2.72 -0.26 -12.09
C LYS A 50 -2.36 0.25 -10.69
N TYR A 51 -1.42 -0.40 -10.01
CA TYR A 51 -1.01 -0.09 -8.64
C TYR A 51 0.24 0.79 -8.56
N GLU A 52 0.88 1.08 -9.70
CA GLU A 52 1.97 2.03 -9.84
C GLU A 52 1.57 3.41 -9.30
N GLY A 53 2.36 3.92 -8.34
CA GLY A 53 2.08 5.19 -7.65
C GLY A 53 0.81 5.20 -6.77
N LEU A 54 0.03 4.10 -6.69
CA LEU A 54 -1.16 4.04 -5.84
C LEU A 54 -0.79 4.09 -4.35
N LEU A 55 0.29 3.39 -3.98
CA LEU A 55 0.78 3.35 -2.60
C LEU A 55 1.23 4.75 -2.15
N GLU A 56 1.93 5.49 -3.01
CA GLU A 56 2.37 6.86 -2.76
C GLU A 56 1.18 7.84 -2.65
N LYS A 57 0.18 7.71 -3.53
CA LYS A 57 -1.06 8.51 -3.46
C LYS A 57 -1.85 8.24 -2.18
N LYS A 58 -1.92 6.98 -1.74
CA LYS A 58 -2.55 6.61 -0.46
C LYS A 58 -1.77 7.18 0.72
N TRP A 59 -0.44 7.05 0.72
CA TRP A 59 0.43 7.59 1.77
C TRP A 59 0.29 9.10 1.93
N THR A 60 0.47 9.85 0.83
CA THR A 60 0.32 11.31 0.82
C THR A 60 -1.09 11.75 1.24
N SER A 61 -2.12 11.01 0.84
CA SER A 61 -3.50 11.27 1.26
C SER A 61 -3.72 11.03 2.74
N VAL A 62 -3.18 9.95 3.32
CA VAL A 62 -3.26 9.67 4.76
C VAL A 62 -2.59 10.77 5.56
N VAL A 63 -1.36 11.17 5.21
CA VAL A 63 -0.64 12.26 5.89
C VAL A 63 -1.41 13.57 5.79
N ARG A 64 -1.96 13.89 4.61
CA ARG A 64 -2.77 15.09 4.41
C ARG A 64 -4.07 15.06 5.22
N LEU A 65 -4.74 13.91 5.30
CA LEU A 65 -5.97 13.75 6.07
C LEU A 65 -5.69 13.84 7.57
N GLN A 66 -4.60 13.24 8.07
CA GLN A 66 -4.17 13.37 9.46
C GLN A 66 -3.92 14.83 9.83
N LYS A 67 -3.22 15.59 8.97
CA LYS A 67 -3.03 17.03 9.16
C LYS A 67 -4.36 17.78 9.19
N LYS A 68 -5.28 17.47 8.26
CA LYS A 68 -6.60 18.10 8.22
C LYS A 68 -7.43 17.78 9.47
N VAL A 69 -7.37 16.54 9.97
CA VAL A 69 -8.03 16.15 11.22
C VAL A 69 -7.44 16.89 12.41
N CYS A 70 -6.11 17.04 12.49
CA CYS A 70 -5.46 17.83 13.54
C CYS A 70 -5.95 19.28 13.53
N VAL A 71 -5.90 19.94 12.37
CA VAL A 71 -6.40 21.32 12.19
C VAL A 71 -7.89 21.43 12.55
N LEU A 72 -8.72 20.47 12.14
CA LEU A 72 -10.15 20.44 12.48
C LEU A 72 -10.44 20.11 13.95
N CYS A 73 -9.50 19.51 14.67
CA CYS A 73 -9.62 19.29 16.11
C CYS A 73 -9.17 20.53 16.89
N GLU A 74 -8.11 21.23 16.44
CA GLU A 74 -7.67 22.51 17.01
C GLU A 74 -8.71 23.62 16.80
N ASP A 75 -9.29 23.74 15.60
CA ASP A 75 -10.36 24.71 15.31
C ASP A 75 -11.67 24.44 16.07
N ARG A 76 -11.85 23.21 16.58
CA ARG A 76 -13.04 22.82 17.35
C ARG A 76 -12.91 23.04 18.86
N GLY A 77 -11.94 23.81 19.31
CA GLY A 77 -11.92 24.37 20.66
C GLY A 77 -11.90 23.30 21.74
N GLN A 78 -10.74 22.68 21.89
CA GLN A 78 -10.29 22.10 23.15
C GLN A 78 -9.11 22.92 23.65
#